data_AF-A0A8C9D7N7-F1
#
_entry.id   AF-A0A8C9D7N7-F1
#
_cell.length_a   1.000
_cell.length_b   1.000
_cell.length_c   1.000
_cell.angle_alpha   90.00
_cell.angle_beta   90.00
_cell.angle_gamma   90.00
#
_symmetry.space_group_name_H-M   'P 1'
#
loop_
_entity.id
_entity.type
_entity.pdbx_description
1 polymer ?
#
loop_
_entity_poly.entity_id
_entity_poly.type
_entity_poly.pdbx_seq_one_letter_code
_entity_poly.pdbx_strand_id
1 'polypeptide(L)'
;MMPKFQRSSTYIKNRTKITEIICSFIKKVAVYLQVTMDFDMALSRFSCKGKRCPACHNIIDNHKPAAKMNVKKVFATKEKYYVVKIDSAFTVEEKYPFMVERHAKAHRFLVEQAFPSAKFKSIMEESDVMFKEEYKNLFEKLQKHSIPVFIFLADNGDVLEKVIHQAGIYHPNVKVVIMLVRDESLEVANSILLRIL
;
A
#
# COMPACT_ATOMS: atom_id res chain seq x y z
N MET A 1 -23.77 -14.19 18.27
CA MET A 1 -22.47 -13.91 17.61
C MET A 1 -22.67 -12.92 16.49
N MET A 2 -21.73 -12.00 16.25
CA MET A 2 -21.84 -11.03 15.15
C MET A 2 -21.81 -11.75 13.78
N PRO A 3 -22.77 -11.49 12.86
CA PRO A 3 -22.84 -12.19 11.58
C PRO A 3 -21.56 -12.11 10.73
N LYS A 4 -20.82 -10.99 10.82
CA LYS A 4 -19.56 -10.80 10.10
C LYS A 4 -18.48 -11.84 10.48
N PHE A 5 -18.53 -12.44 11.67
CA PHE A 5 -17.57 -13.48 12.12
C PHE A 5 -17.97 -14.92 11.78
N GLN A 6 -19.08 -15.10 11.06
CA GLN A 6 -19.57 -16.40 10.61
C GLN A 6 -19.31 -16.66 9.11
N ARG A 7 -18.71 -15.69 8.41
CA ARG A 7 -18.35 -15.83 7.00
C ARG A 7 -17.26 -16.89 6.83
N SER A 8 -17.32 -17.66 5.74
CA SER A 8 -16.30 -18.68 5.40
C SER A 8 -14.89 -18.10 5.21
N SER A 9 -14.80 -16.81 4.85
CA SER A 9 -13.53 -16.08 4.74
C SER A 9 -12.94 -15.65 6.08
N THR A 10 -13.60 -15.94 7.21
CA THR A 10 -13.15 -15.55 8.55
C THR A 10 -12.59 -16.75 9.30
N TYR A 11 -11.28 -16.75 9.50
CA TYR A 11 -10.60 -17.71 10.36
C TYR A 11 -10.16 -17.04 11.66
N ILE A 12 -10.57 -17.58 12.81
CA ILE A 12 -10.21 -17.08 14.14
C ILE A 12 -9.66 -18.25 14.96
N LYS A 13 -8.35 -18.24 15.23
CA LYS A 13 -7.66 -19.29 16.01
C LYS A 13 -8.17 -19.39 17.45
N ASN A 14 -8.37 -18.26 18.12
CA ASN A 14 -8.87 -18.20 19.50
C ASN A 14 -10.05 -17.23 19.61
N ARG A 15 -11.28 -17.77 19.58
CA ARG A 15 -12.52 -16.97 19.59
C ARG A 15 -12.76 -16.28 20.93
N THR A 16 -12.40 -16.91 22.05
CA THR A 16 -12.54 -16.34 23.39
C THR A 16 -11.68 -15.08 23.52
N LYS A 17 -10.39 -15.17 23.16
CA LYS A 17 -9.46 -14.03 23.20
C LYS A 17 -9.92 -12.87 22.30
N ILE A 18 -10.40 -13.15 21.09
CA ILE A 18 -10.95 -12.10 20.21
C ILE A 18 -12.18 -11.44 20.83
N THR A 19 -13.06 -12.21 21.47
CA THR A 19 -14.24 -11.67 22.16
C THR A 19 -13.84 -10.76 23.31
N GLU A 20 -12.86 -11.15 24.12
CA GLU A 20 -12.32 -10.33 25.21
C GLU A 20 -11.73 -9.01 24.70
N ILE A 21 -10.93 -9.07 23.62
CA ILE A 21 -10.35 -7.89 22.98
C ILE A 21 -11.46 -6.93 22.50
N ILE A 22 -12.47 -7.44 21.79
CA ILE A 22 -13.60 -6.63 21.31
C ILE A 22 -14.38 -6.01 22.47
N CYS A 23 -14.69 -6.81 23.50
CA CYS A 23 -15.34 -6.31 24.72
C CYS A 23 -14.51 -5.21 25.39
N SER A 24 -13.19 -5.32 25.39
CA SER A 24 -12.31 -4.28 25.94
C SER A 24 -12.38 -2.98 25.12
N PHE A 25 -12.49 -3.06 23.79
CA PHE A 25 -12.69 -1.89 22.94
C PHE A 25 -14.04 -1.22 23.16
N ILE A 26 -15.12 -2.01 23.32
CA ILE A 26 -16.47 -1.49 23.57
C ILE A 26 -16.56 -0.78 24.93
N LYS A 27 -15.89 -1.31 25.96
CA LYS A 27 -15.88 -0.73 27.31
C LYS A 27 -15.04 0.54 27.43
N LYS A 28 -14.04 0.71 26.56
CA LYS A 28 -13.15 1.88 26.57
C LYS A 28 -13.73 3.01 25.71
N VAL A 29 -13.49 4.26 26.12
CA VAL A 29 -13.91 5.44 25.36
C VAL A 29 -13.11 5.54 24.06
N ALA A 30 -13.75 6.02 22.99
CA ALA A 30 -13.16 6.24 21.66
C ALA A 30 -11.81 6.98 21.68
N VAL A 31 -11.56 7.82 22.70
CA VAL A 31 -10.30 8.56 22.91
C VAL A 31 -9.06 7.66 22.99
N TYR A 32 -9.22 6.37 23.35
CA TYR A 32 -8.09 5.42 23.43
C TYR A 32 -7.89 4.58 22.16
N LEU A 33 -8.71 4.76 21.14
CA LEU A 33 -8.61 4.00 19.91
C LEU A 33 -7.73 4.74 18.88
N GLN A 34 -6.83 4.01 18.27
CA GLN A 34 -6.12 4.40 17.05
C GLN A 34 -6.13 3.23 16.07
N VAL A 35 -6.02 3.53 14.77
CA VAL A 35 -5.98 2.52 13.72
C VAL A 35 -4.67 2.64 12.97
N THR A 36 -3.90 1.55 12.93
CA THR A 36 -2.72 1.41 12.07
C THR A 36 -3.02 0.37 11.01
N MET A 37 -2.86 0.71 9.74
CA MET A 37 -3.11 -0.22 8.64
C MET A 37 -2.05 -0.10 7.54
N ASP A 38 -1.76 -1.21 6.90
CA ASP A 38 -1.05 -1.22 5.62
C ASP A 38 -2.02 -0.77 4.51
N PHE A 39 -1.49 -0.30 3.37
CA PHE A 39 -2.28 0.10 2.23
C PHE A 39 -2.44 -1.02 1.20
N ASP A 40 -1.34 -1.51 0.65
CA ASP A 40 -1.37 -2.40 -0.50
C ASP A 40 -1.94 -3.77 -0.13
N MET A 41 -3.03 -4.17 -0.81
CA MET A 41 -3.76 -5.43 -0.59
C MET A 41 -4.49 -5.52 0.77
N ALA A 42 -4.25 -4.56 1.67
CA ALA A 42 -4.88 -4.43 2.98
C ALA A 42 -6.04 -3.43 2.97
N LEU A 43 -5.84 -2.21 2.48
CA LEU A 43 -6.91 -1.26 2.17
C LEU A 43 -7.34 -1.36 0.70
N SER A 44 -6.37 -1.52 -0.20
CA SER A 44 -6.63 -1.83 -1.61
C SER A 44 -6.98 -3.32 -1.80
N ARG A 45 -7.66 -3.64 -2.90
CA ARG A 45 -8.07 -5.01 -3.24
C ARG A 45 -6.88 -5.82 -3.71
N PHE A 46 -6.92 -7.12 -3.44
CA PHE A 46 -5.99 -8.07 -4.04
C PHE A 46 -6.31 -8.34 -5.52
N SER A 47 -7.59 -8.56 -5.83
CA SER A 47 -8.07 -8.81 -7.18
C SER A 47 -9.50 -8.31 -7.35
N CYS A 48 -9.92 -8.13 -8.61
CA CYS A 48 -11.27 -7.76 -9.00
C CYS A 48 -11.62 -8.50 -10.29
N LYS A 49 -12.76 -9.22 -10.31
CA LYS A 49 -13.24 -9.99 -11.48
C LYS A 49 -12.15 -10.89 -12.11
N GLY A 50 -11.38 -11.59 -11.28
CA GLY A 50 -10.30 -12.49 -11.72
C GLY A 50 -8.99 -11.81 -12.14
N LYS A 51 -8.94 -10.48 -12.25
CA LYS A 51 -7.72 -9.71 -12.55
C LYS A 51 -7.04 -9.23 -11.26
N ARG A 52 -5.70 -9.30 -11.20
CA ARG A 52 -4.91 -8.74 -10.10
C ARG A 52 -5.05 -7.21 -10.08
N CYS A 53 -5.36 -6.62 -8.92
CA CYS A 53 -5.33 -5.18 -8.74
C CYS A 53 -3.88 -4.69 -8.53
N PRO A 54 -3.54 -3.47 -8.98
CA PRO A 54 -2.20 -2.92 -8.82
C PRO A 54 -1.93 -2.54 -7.36
N ALA A 55 -0.70 -2.80 -6.91
CA ALA A 55 -0.10 -2.14 -5.75
C ALA A 55 0.38 -0.73 -6.15
N CYS A 56 0.74 0.14 -5.19
CA CYS A 56 1.20 1.51 -5.46
C CYS A 56 2.34 1.58 -6.50
N HIS A 57 3.45 0.85 -6.33
CA HIS A 57 4.52 0.79 -7.34
C HIS A 57 4.05 0.31 -8.71
N ASN A 58 3.08 -0.62 -8.75
CA ASN A 58 2.58 -1.15 -10.01
C ASN A 58 1.80 -0.12 -10.82
N ILE A 59 1.27 0.93 -10.20
CA ILE A 59 0.55 1.98 -10.91
C ILE A 59 1.50 2.70 -11.87
N ILE A 60 2.71 3.04 -11.42
CA ILE A 60 3.70 3.71 -12.26
C ILE A 60 4.28 2.73 -13.29
N ASP A 61 4.62 1.51 -12.87
CA ASP A 61 5.24 0.52 -13.75
C ASP A 61 4.32 0.02 -14.88
N ASN A 62 3.01 -0.01 -14.65
CA ASN A 62 2.02 -0.44 -15.64
C ASN A 62 1.73 0.64 -16.69
N HIS A 63 2.10 1.89 -16.44
CA HIS A 63 1.99 2.93 -17.44
C HIS A 63 2.98 2.67 -18.56
N LYS A 64 2.47 2.41 -19.76
CA LYS A 64 3.26 2.11 -20.96
C LYS A 64 4.31 3.21 -21.19
N PRO A 65 5.62 2.96 -20.99
CA PRO A 65 6.63 3.83 -21.55
C PRO A 65 6.59 3.63 -23.07
N ALA A 66 6.74 4.70 -23.83
CA ALA A 66 6.84 4.65 -25.29
C ALA A 66 7.98 3.71 -25.79
N ALA A 67 8.89 3.28 -24.91
CA ALA A 67 9.94 2.30 -25.20
C ALA A 67 9.53 0.86 -24.79
N LYS A 68 9.03 0.08 -25.75
CA LYS A 68 8.68 -1.36 -25.60
C LYS A 68 9.82 -2.25 -25.04
N MET A 69 11.07 -1.79 -25.06
CA MET A 69 12.25 -2.56 -24.67
C MET A 69 12.48 -2.67 -23.15
N ASN A 70 12.01 -1.69 -22.35
CA ASN A 70 12.25 -1.66 -20.90
C ASN A 70 11.16 -2.40 -20.10
N VAL A 71 9.95 -2.51 -20.64
CA VAL A 71 8.81 -3.15 -19.99
C VAL A 71 9.11 -4.62 -19.64
N LYS A 72 9.68 -5.39 -20.59
CA LYS A 72 10.05 -6.80 -20.35
C LYS A 72 11.06 -6.98 -19.22
N LYS A 73 12.05 -6.10 -19.10
CA LYS A 73 13.06 -6.15 -18.03
C LYS A 73 12.45 -5.85 -16.66
N VAL A 74 11.55 -4.88 -16.57
CA VAL A 74 10.82 -4.55 -15.32
C VAL A 74 9.95 -5.73 -14.88
N PHE A 75 9.18 -6.32 -15.80
CA PHE A 75 8.35 -7.50 -15.49
C PHE A 75 9.17 -8.71 -15.03
N ALA A 76 10.23 -9.06 -15.75
CA ALA A 76 11.12 -10.18 -15.36
C ALA A 76 11.75 -9.94 -13.98
N THR A 77 12.11 -8.69 -13.67
CA THR A 77 12.66 -8.30 -12.38
C THR A 77 11.60 -8.44 -11.27
N LYS A 78 10.36 -8.01 -11.52
CA LYS A 78 9.24 -8.14 -10.57
C LYS A 78 8.92 -9.59 -10.23
N GLU A 79 8.83 -10.46 -11.23
CA GLU A 79 8.53 -11.88 -11.02
C GLU A 79 9.61 -12.53 -10.16
N LYS A 80 10.89 -12.28 -10.45
CA LYS A 80 12.03 -12.77 -9.66
C LYS A 80 11.85 -12.46 -8.16
N TYR A 81 11.62 -11.20 -7.81
CA TYR A 81 11.50 -10.81 -6.40
C TYR A 81 10.15 -11.20 -5.77
N TYR A 82 9.09 -11.31 -6.56
CA TYR A 82 7.78 -11.71 -6.04
C TYR A 82 7.78 -13.19 -5.61
N VAL A 83 8.41 -14.08 -6.38
CA VAL A 83 8.56 -15.49 -6.00
C VAL A 83 9.26 -15.61 -4.64
N VAL A 84 10.41 -14.93 -4.46
CA VAL A 84 11.13 -14.91 -3.17
C VAL A 84 10.27 -14.33 -2.04
N LYS A 85 9.49 -13.26 -2.32
CA LYS A 85 8.63 -12.61 -1.31
C LYS A 85 7.62 -13.59 -0.69
N ILE A 86 6.94 -14.37 -1.54
CA ILE A 86 5.84 -15.26 -1.11
C ILE A 86 6.31 -16.65 -0.68
N ASP A 87 7.53 -17.04 -1.02
CA ASP A 87 8.05 -18.38 -0.74
C ASP A 87 8.17 -18.62 0.78
N SER A 88 7.48 -19.62 1.29
CA SER A 88 7.49 -19.97 2.71
C SER A 88 8.77 -20.70 3.14
N ALA A 89 9.62 -21.14 2.21
CA ALA A 89 10.90 -21.78 2.52
C ALA A 89 11.94 -20.79 3.05
N PHE A 90 11.83 -19.51 2.69
CA PHE A 90 12.73 -18.45 3.17
C PHE A 90 12.21 -17.80 4.46
N THR A 91 13.12 -17.57 5.39
CA THR A 91 12.92 -16.75 6.58
C THR A 91 12.80 -15.26 6.23
N VAL A 92 12.40 -14.43 7.20
CA VAL A 92 12.28 -12.98 6.99
C VAL A 92 13.65 -12.37 6.73
N GLU A 93 14.66 -12.84 7.46
CA GLU A 93 16.05 -12.40 7.39
C GLU A 93 16.65 -12.73 6.02
N GLU A 94 16.37 -13.91 5.48
CA GLU A 94 16.85 -14.31 4.15
C GLU A 94 16.15 -13.53 3.03
N LYS A 95 14.87 -13.15 3.20
CA LYS A 95 14.14 -12.33 2.23
C LYS A 95 14.56 -10.87 2.23
N TYR A 96 15.00 -10.36 3.38
CA TYR A 96 15.30 -8.95 3.58
C TYR A 96 16.24 -8.34 2.50
N PRO A 97 17.43 -8.92 2.20
CA PRO A 97 18.32 -8.35 1.19
C PRO A 97 17.69 -8.30 -0.20
N PHE A 98 16.86 -9.28 -0.56
CA PHE A 98 16.13 -9.27 -1.84
C PHE A 98 15.09 -8.15 -1.91
N MET A 99 14.40 -7.85 -0.80
CA MET A 99 13.44 -6.75 -0.75
C MET A 99 14.15 -5.39 -0.84
N VAL A 100 15.30 -5.23 -0.16
CA VAL A 100 16.14 -4.03 -0.27
C VAL A 100 16.60 -3.81 -1.71
N GLU A 101 17.19 -4.83 -2.34
CA GLU A 101 17.66 -4.75 -3.73
C GLU A 101 16.52 -4.43 -4.71
N ARG A 102 15.35 -5.06 -4.51
CA ARG A 102 14.14 -4.77 -5.31
C ARG A 102 13.74 -3.30 -5.21
N HIS A 103 13.66 -2.75 -3.99
CA HIS A 103 13.27 -1.36 -3.78
C HIS A 103 14.26 -0.39 -4.40
N ALA A 104 15.57 -0.62 -4.23
CA ALA A 104 16.62 0.19 -4.83
C ALA A 104 16.54 0.20 -6.38
N LYS A 105 16.35 -0.97 -7.01
CA LYS A 105 16.21 -1.08 -8.47
C LYS A 105 14.96 -0.40 -9.00
N ALA A 106 13.81 -0.58 -8.33
CA ALA A 106 12.57 0.07 -8.72
C ALA A 106 12.69 1.59 -8.64
N HIS A 107 13.27 2.11 -7.55
CA HIS A 107 13.47 3.54 -7.38
C HIS A 107 14.41 4.12 -8.44
N ARG A 108 15.57 3.47 -8.67
CA ARG A 108 16.53 3.91 -9.70
C ARG A 108 15.89 3.97 -11.09
N PHE A 109 15.07 2.99 -11.44
CA PHE A 109 14.35 2.97 -12.71
C PHE A 109 13.39 4.17 -12.86
N LEU A 110 12.71 4.57 -11.78
CA LEU A 110 11.85 5.75 -11.78
C LEU A 110 12.63 7.05 -11.97
N VAL A 111 13.79 7.19 -11.31
CA VAL A 111 14.69 8.34 -11.48
C VAL A 111 15.19 8.45 -12.91
N GLU A 112 15.68 7.35 -13.48
CA GLU A 112 16.24 7.30 -14.85
C GLU A 112 15.21 7.68 -15.93
N GLN A 113 13.91 7.51 -15.66
CA GLN A 113 12.85 7.89 -16.59
C GLN A 113 12.43 9.37 -16.52
N ALA A 114 13.00 10.18 -15.62
CA ALA A 114 12.72 11.61 -15.48
C ALA A 114 11.22 11.93 -15.54
N PHE A 115 10.43 11.25 -14.70
CA PHE A 115 8.99 11.17 -14.82
C PHE A 115 8.29 12.54 -14.68
N PRO A 116 7.70 13.13 -15.75
CA PRO A 116 7.13 14.47 -15.66
C PRO A 116 5.86 14.52 -14.80
N SER A 117 5.66 15.61 -14.04
CA SER A 117 4.47 15.84 -13.18
C SER A 117 3.14 15.66 -13.94
N ALA A 118 3.04 16.21 -15.15
CA ALA A 118 1.85 16.11 -15.98
C ALA A 118 1.49 14.66 -16.34
N LYS A 119 2.51 13.82 -16.56
CA LYS A 119 2.36 12.39 -16.86
C LYS A 119 1.99 11.59 -15.62
N PHE A 120 2.44 12.02 -14.44
CA PHE A 120 2.01 11.42 -13.18
C PHE A 120 0.50 11.58 -12.97
N LYS A 121 -0.04 12.78 -13.24
CA LYS A 121 -1.48 13.03 -13.15
C LYS A 121 -2.29 12.08 -14.06
N SER A 122 -1.89 11.93 -15.33
CA SER A 122 -2.60 11.05 -16.27
C SER A 122 -2.56 9.59 -15.82
N ILE A 123 -1.45 9.11 -15.26
CA ILE A 123 -1.34 7.75 -14.72
C ILE A 123 -2.32 7.51 -13.58
N MET A 124 -2.44 8.48 -12.67
CA MET A 124 -3.34 8.34 -11.53
C MET A 124 -4.80 8.29 -11.99
N GLU A 125 -5.16 9.08 -13.00
CA GLU A 125 -6.49 9.05 -13.63
C GLU A 125 -6.79 7.73 -14.36
N GLU A 126 -5.77 7.11 -14.96
CA GLU A 126 -5.88 5.81 -15.66
C GLU A 126 -5.69 4.59 -14.73
N SER A 127 -5.46 4.80 -13.42
CA SER A 127 -5.07 3.71 -12.52
C SER A 127 -6.24 2.78 -12.17
N ASP A 128 -6.00 1.47 -12.25
CA ASP A 128 -6.94 0.40 -11.90
C ASP A 128 -7.02 0.14 -10.37
N VAL A 129 -6.65 1.12 -9.51
CA VAL A 129 -6.65 0.90 -8.05
C VAL A 129 -8.08 0.77 -7.55
N MET A 130 -8.33 -0.30 -6.82
CA MET A 130 -9.64 -0.59 -6.25
C MET A 130 -9.53 -0.74 -4.74
N PHE A 131 -10.41 -0.10 -4.00
CA PHE A 131 -10.51 -0.23 -2.55
C PHE A 131 -11.37 -1.42 -2.14
N LYS A 132 -11.11 -1.99 -0.96
CA LYS A 132 -12.01 -3.00 -0.35
C LYS A 132 -13.40 -2.43 -0.13
N GLU A 133 -14.39 -3.32 -0.06
CA GLU A 133 -15.78 -2.92 0.17
C GLU A 133 -15.94 -2.21 1.52
N GLU A 134 -16.94 -1.33 1.60
CA GLU A 134 -17.23 -0.52 2.80
C GLU A 134 -16.12 0.46 3.24
N TYR A 135 -15.06 0.68 2.44
CA TYR A 135 -13.95 1.57 2.83
C TYR A 135 -14.42 2.99 3.19
N LYS A 136 -15.35 3.58 2.42
CA LYS A 136 -15.87 4.93 2.71
C LYS A 136 -16.51 5.01 4.10
N ASN A 137 -17.42 4.07 4.41
CA ASN A 137 -18.08 4.00 5.72
C ASN A 137 -17.08 3.81 6.88
N LEU A 138 -16.00 3.07 6.66
CA LEU A 138 -14.92 2.94 7.64
C LEU A 138 -14.28 4.30 7.93
N PHE A 139 -13.83 5.02 6.89
CA PHE A 139 -13.15 6.31 7.04
C PHE A 139 -14.09 7.42 7.55
N GLU A 140 -15.35 7.44 7.12
CA GLU A 140 -16.37 8.35 7.62
C GLU A 140 -16.60 8.17 9.14
N LYS A 141 -16.68 6.92 9.61
CA LYS A 141 -16.82 6.63 11.06
C LYS A 141 -15.58 7.03 11.85
N LEU A 142 -14.39 6.72 11.34
CA LEU A 142 -13.13 7.09 11.99
C LEU A 142 -13.01 8.61 12.10
N GLN A 143 -13.31 9.33 11.01
CA GLN A 143 -13.30 10.80 10.99
C GLN A 143 -14.36 11.39 11.92
N LYS A 144 -15.59 10.87 11.92
CA LYS A 144 -16.67 11.33 12.82
C LYS A 144 -16.26 11.31 14.29
N HIS A 145 -15.47 10.33 14.68
CA HIS A 145 -14.99 10.17 16.05
C HIS A 145 -13.56 10.69 16.26
N SER A 146 -12.98 11.35 15.25
CA SER A 146 -11.59 11.86 15.29
C SER A 146 -10.56 10.81 15.70
N ILE A 147 -10.78 9.56 15.31
CA ILE A 147 -9.88 8.43 15.63
C ILE A 147 -8.61 8.58 14.78
N PRO A 148 -7.40 8.64 15.38
CA PRO A 148 -6.17 8.70 14.61
C PRO A 148 -6.01 7.47 13.71
N VAL A 149 -5.71 7.69 12.43
CA VAL A 149 -5.44 6.64 11.45
C VAL A 149 -4.04 6.81 10.87
N PHE A 150 -3.21 5.79 10.98
CA PHE A 150 -1.90 5.73 10.36
C PHE A 150 -1.92 4.69 9.25
N ILE A 151 -1.75 5.16 8.01
CA ILE A 151 -1.61 4.31 6.83
C ILE A 151 -0.12 4.16 6.56
N PHE A 152 0.41 2.96 6.78
CA PHE A 152 1.78 2.62 6.49
C PHE A 152 1.90 2.12 5.05
N LEU A 153 2.94 2.56 4.37
CA LEU A 153 3.29 2.06 3.04
C LEU A 153 4.81 1.98 2.90
N ALA A 154 5.31 0.84 2.47
CA ALA A 154 6.71 0.62 2.14
C ALA A 154 6.94 0.82 0.63
N ASP A 155 6.61 2.00 0.11
CA ASP A 155 6.61 2.30 -1.33
C ASP A 155 6.56 3.82 -1.58
N ASN A 156 6.23 4.23 -2.81
CA ASN A 156 6.04 5.62 -3.19
C ASN A 156 4.82 6.25 -2.49
N GLY A 157 5.07 7.15 -1.54
CA GLY A 157 4.03 7.83 -0.79
C GLY A 157 3.22 8.85 -1.60
N ASP A 158 3.79 9.47 -2.62
CA ASP A 158 3.07 10.46 -3.44
C ASP A 158 1.92 9.82 -4.21
N VAL A 159 2.15 8.58 -4.69
CA VAL A 159 1.11 7.75 -5.31
C VAL A 159 0.01 7.47 -4.30
N LEU A 160 0.38 7.07 -3.08
CA LEU A 160 -0.59 6.78 -2.03
C LEU A 160 -1.45 7.99 -1.71
N GLU A 161 -0.82 9.13 -1.41
CA GLU A 161 -1.52 10.37 -1.05
C GLU A 161 -2.51 10.77 -2.15
N LYS A 162 -2.10 10.69 -3.42
CA LYS A 162 -2.98 11.01 -4.54
C LYS A 162 -4.17 10.05 -4.62
N VAL A 163 -3.92 8.75 -4.45
CA VAL A 163 -4.95 7.71 -4.49
C VAL A 163 -5.97 7.88 -3.36
N ILE A 164 -5.53 8.14 -2.12
CA ILE A 164 -6.46 8.35 -0.98
C ILE A 164 -7.18 9.70 -1.05
N HIS A 165 -6.57 10.73 -1.64
CA HIS A 165 -7.24 11.99 -1.95
C HIS A 165 -8.36 11.79 -2.98
N GLN A 166 -8.09 11.12 -4.10
CA GLN A 166 -9.10 10.82 -5.14
C GLN A 166 -10.22 9.93 -4.60
N ALA A 167 -9.91 9.02 -3.69
CA ALA A 167 -10.91 8.18 -3.03
C ALA A 167 -11.77 8.92 -1.99
N GLY A 168 -11.40 10.17 -1.64
CA GLY A 168 -12.13 11.01 -0.69
C GLY A 168 -11.98 10.59 0.77
N ILE A 169 -10.88 9.90 1.11
CA ILE A 169 -10.66 9.34 2.47
C ILE A 169 -9.46 9.95 3.19
N TYR A 170 -8.75 10.89 2.56
CA TYR A 170 -7.67 11.62 3.21
C TYR A 170 -8.23 12.73 4.10
N HIS A 171 -8.84 12.33 5.21
CA HIS A 171 -9.41 13.22 6.21
C HIS A 171 -8.33 13.75 7.18
N PRO A 172 -8.59 14.82 7.96
CA PRO A 172 -7.61 15.39 8.90
C PRO A 172 -7.06 14.40 9.95
N ASN A 173 -7.83 13.37 10.32
CA ASN A 173 -7.41 12.33 11.26
C ASN A 173 -6.50 11.25 10.63
N VAL A 174 -6.24 11.30 9.32
CA VAL A 174 -5.42 10.33 8.60
C VAL A 174 -4.00 10.85 8.43
N LYS A 175 -3.02 10.01 8.72
CA LYS A 175 -1.59 10.25 8.50
C LYS A 175 -1.01 9.13 7.65
N VAL A 176 -0.30 9.50 6.60
CA VAL A 176 0.48 8.57 5.78
C VAL A 176 1.88 8.47 6.36
N VAL A 177 2.36 7.25 6.56
CA VAL A 177 3.72 6.96 7.04
C VAL A 177 4.42 6.11 5.98
N ILE A 178 5.47 6.67 5.40
CA ILE A 178 6.23 6.02 4.32
C ILE A 178 7.46 5.36 4.93
N MET A 179 7.60 4.06 4.72
CA MET A 179 8.82 3.33 5.10
C MET A 179 9.80 3.36 3.93
N LEU A 180 10.84 4.18 4.06
CA LEU A 180 11.88 4.31 3.06
C LEU A 180 12.99 3.29 3.34
N VAL A 181 13.37 2.54 2.31
CA VAL A 181 14.60 1.74 2.33
C VAL A 181 15.76 2.69 2.06
N ARG A 182 16.57 2.97 3.08
CA ARG A 182 17.77 3.79 2.94
C ARG A 182 18.88 2.94 2.35
N ASP A 183 19.30 3.27 1.14
CA ASP A 183 20.49 2.72 0.51
C ASP A 183 21.62 3.75 0.67
N GLU A 184 22.70 3.38 1.38
CA GLU A 184 23.85 4.26 1.65
C GLU A 184 24.61 4.64 0.37
N SER A 185 24.48 3.86 -0.70
CA SER A 185 25.04 4.19 -2.03
C SER A 185 24.17 5.17 -2.83
N LEU A 186 23.03 5.57 -2.28
CA LEU A 186 22.00 6.43 -2.89
C LEU A 186 21.77 7.71 -2.06
N GLU A 187 22.84 8.31 -1.54
CA GLU A 187 22.86 9.58 -0.79
C GLU A 187 22.20 10.78 -1.51
N VAL A 188 21.69 10.63 -2.73
CA VAL A 188 21.26 11.75 -3.59
C VAL A 188 19.77 11.72 -4.02
N ALA A 189 18.98 10.69 -3.72
CA ALA A 189 17.62 10.59 -4.27
C ALA A 189 16.50 10.70 -3.22
N ASN A 190 16.64 11.57 -2.22
CA ASN A 190 15.48 11.92 -1.40
C ASN A 190 14.56 12.86 -2.17
N SER A 191 13.44 12.27 -2.58
CA SER A 191 12.27 12.83 -3.25
C SER A 191 12.42 13.06 -4.75
N ILE A 192 11.89 12.11 -5.51
CA ILE A 192 11.56 12.30 -6.93
C ILE A 192 10.48 13.40 -7.08
N LEU A 193 9.65 13.69 -6.07
CA LEU A 193 8.54 14.65 -6.19
C LEU A 193 8.75 16.06 -5.61
N LEU A 194 9.64 16.27 -4.63
CA LEU A 194 10.00 17.62 -4.13
C LEU A 194 10.79 18.42 -5.16
N ARG A 195 11.29 17.79 -6.22
CA ARG A 195 11.96 18.45 -7.35
C ARG A 195 11.05 18.66 -8.56
N ILE A 196 9.80 18.18 -8.51
CA ILE A 196 8.86 18.15 -9.66
C ILE A 196 7.57 18.96 -9.38
N LEU A 197 7.38 19.45 -8.16
CA LEU A 197 6.46 20.55 -7.80
C LEU A 197 7.25 21.85 -7.62
#